data_AF-A0A7W5FRT6-F1
#
_entry.id   AF-A0A7W5FRT6-F1
#
_cell.length_a   1.000
_cell.length_b   1.000
_cell.length_c   1.000
_cell.angle_alpha   90.00
_cell.angle_beta   90.00
_cell.angle_gamma   90.00
#
_symmetry.space_group_name_H-M   'P 1'
#
loop_
_entity.id
_entity.type
_entity.pdbx_description
1 polymer ?
#
loop_
_entity_poly.entity_id
_entity_poly.type
_entity_poly.pdbx_seq_one_letter_code
_entity_poly.pdbx_strand_id
1 'polypeptide(L)' 'MQKHIAVEINKLMMEFSKKLNDSLILVQDGGEPDDFAKYREEVSKLMTIMYLDIMKPIHLCYPDLEPQGLKN' A
#
# COMPACT_ATOMS: atom_id res chain seq x y z
N MET A 1 -0.33 17.31 -11.19
CA MET A 1 -0.31 16.06 -11.98
C MET A 1 -1.59 15.97 -12.80
N GLN A 2 -1.59 15.43 -14.02
CA GLN A 2 -2.84 15.24 -14.79
C GLN A 2 -3.61 14.01 -14.27
N LYS A 3 -4.95 14.02 -14.35
CA LYS A 3 -5.80 12.96 -13.75
C LYS A 3 -5.46 11.56 -14.27
N HIS A 4 -5.20 11.40 -15.56
CA HIS A 4 -4.84 10.08 -16.12
C HIS A 4 -3.53 9.53 -15.52
N ILE A 5 -2.54 10.38 -15.28
CA ILE A 5 -1.28 9.99 -14.62
C ILE A 5 -1.55 9.58 -13.16
N ALA A 6 -2.38 10.35 -12.46
CA ALA A 6 -2.73 10.06 -11.08
C ALA A 6 -3.49 8.73 -10.94
N VAL A 7 -4.36 8.40 -11.90
CA VAL A 7 -5.05 7.10 -11.97
C VAL A 7 -4.05 5.97 -12.12
N GLU A 8 -3.08 6.07 -13.04
CA GLU A 8 -2.09 5.02 -13.27
C GLU A 8 -1.16 4.82 -12.06
N ILE A 9 -0.71 5.92 -11.42
CA ILE A 9 0.11 5.82 -10.21
C ILE A 9 -0.71 5.24 -9.05
N ASN A 10 -1.97 5.65 -8.86
CA ASN A 10 -2.82 5.10 -7.80
C ASN A 10 -3.05 3.59 -7.97
N LYS A 11 -3.35 3.13 -9.20
CA LYS A 11 -3.45 1.69 -9.51
C LYS A 11 -2.15 0.96 -9.19
N LEU A 12 -1.01 1.51 -9.62
CA LEU A 12 0.30 0.91 -9.36
C LEU A 12 0.56 0.77 -7.84
N MET A 13 0.28 1.80 -7.05
CA MET A 13 0.44 1.75 -5.59
C MET A 13 -0.50 0.73 -4.94
N MET A 14 -1.74 0.59 -5.43
CA MET A 14 -2.67 -0.45 -4.97
C MET A 14 -2.17 -1.86 -5.29
N GLU A 15 -1.63 -2.08 -6.49
CA GLU A 15 -1.03 -3.37 -6.87
C GLU A 15 0.16 -3.74 -6.00
N PHE A 16 1.07 -2.79 -5.73
CA PHE A 16 2.19 -3.02 -4.82
C PHE A 16 1.73 -3.28 -3.40
N SER A 17 0.75 -2.53 -2.90
CA SER A 17 0.16 -2.74 -1.57
C SER A 17 -0.42 -4.16 -1.46
N LYS A 18 -1.10 -4.63 -2.50
CA LYS A 18 -1.60 -6.01 -2.56
C LYS A 18 -0.46 -7.03 -2.54
N LYS A 19 0.57 -6.87 -3.37
CA LYS A 19 1.72 -7.79 -3.44
C LYS A 19 2.49 -7.86 -2.11
N LEU A 20 2.65 -6.72 -1.44
CA LEU A 20 3.28 -6.64 -0.12
C LEU A 20 2.42 -7.32 0.95
N ASN A 21 1.09 -7.17 0.87
CA ASN A 21 0.20 -7.90 1.77
C ASN A 21 0.26 -9.42 1.52
N ASP A 22 0.27 -9.86 0.26
CA ASP A 22 0.38 -11.27 -0.10
C ASP A 22 1.74 -11.85 0.34
N SER A 23 2.83 -11.05 0.33
CA SER A 23 4.13 -11.49 0.83
C SER A 23 4.18 -11.64 2.35
N LEU A 24 3.37 -10.89 3.11
CA LEU A 24 3.20 -11.14 4.55
C LEU A 24 2.63 -12.54 4.82
N ILE A 25 1.62 -12.93 4.05
CA ILE A 25 0.99 -14.27 4.17
C ILE A 25 2.03 -15.35 3.87
N LEU A 26 2.84 -15.16 2.82
CA LEU A 26 3.90 -16.11 2.46
C LEU A 26 4.92 -16.33 3.60
N VAL A 27 5.37 -15.25 4.23
CA VAL A 27 6.33 -15.35 5.34
C VAL A 27 5.67 -15.92 6.60
N GLN A 28 4.39 -15.62 6.83
CA GLN A 28 3.63 -16.17 7.94
C GLN A 28 3.44 -17.70 7.82
N ASP A 29 3.17 -18.20 6.62
CA ASP A 29 2.89 -19.62 6.37
C ASP A 29 4.15 -20.49 6.32
N GLY A 30 5.30 -19.89 5.97
CA GLY A 30 6.56 -20.62 5.71
C GLY A 30 7.70 -20.36 6.71
N GLY A 31 7.55 -19.44 7.66
CA GLY A 31 8.65 -18.94 8.50
C GLY A 31 8.50 -19.21 10.00
N GLU A 32 9.59 -18.99 10.74
CA GLU A 32 9.55 -18.90 12.20
C GLU A 32 8.83 -17.61 12.64
N PRO A 33 8.09 -17.61 13.78
CA PRO A 33 7.32 -16.44 14.23
C PRO A 33 8.14 -15.14 14.36
N ASP A 34 9.40 -15.24 14.77
CA ASP A 34 10.32 -14.10 14.92
C ASP A 34 10.70 -13.47 13.57
N ASP A 35 10.74 -14.26 12.50
CA ASP A 35 11.02 -13.77 11.15
C ASP A 35 9.81 -13.06 10.55
N PHE A 36 8.59 -13.55 10.84
CA PHE A 36 7.37 -12.87 10.44
C PHE A 36 7.22 -11.50 11.13
N ALA A 37 7.49 -11.40 12.43
CA ALA A 37 7.37 -10.15 13.16
C ALA A 37 8.29 -9.06 12.59
N LYS A 38 9.57 -9.39 12.35
CA LYS A 38 10.56 -8.48 11.75
C LYS A 38 10.17 -8.09 10.32
N TYR A 39 9.78 -9.06 9.50
CA TYR A 39 9.37 -8.80 8.12
C TYR A 39 8.13 -7.90 8.05
N ARG A 40 7.12 -8.17 8.90
CA ARG A 40 5.90 -7.38 9.00
C ARG A 40 6.18 -5.93 9.36
N GLU A 41 7.13 -5.68 10.26
CA GLU A 41 7.50 -4.32 10.66
C GLU A 41 8.02 -3.52 9.45
N GLU A 42 8.97 -4.09 8.69
CA GLU A 42 9.57 -3.42 7.54
C GLU A 42 8.57 -3.19 6.40
N VAL A 43 7.73 -4.19 6.10
CA VAL A 43 6.67 -4.04 5.08
C VAL A 43 5.64 -2.99 5.49
N SER A 44 5.28 -2.92 6.78
CA SER A 44 4.33 -1.92 7.29
C SER A 44 4.88 -0.50 7.16
N LYS A 45 6.18 -0.29 7.40
CA LYS A 45 6.86 0.99 7.18
C LYS A 45 6.77 1.41 5.71
N LEU A 46 7.09 0.49 4.79
CA LEU A 46 7.04 0.75 3.36
C LEU A 46 5.62 1.11 2.88
N MET A 47 4.62 0.31 3.26
CA MET A 47 3.22 0.56 2.88
C MET A 47 2.71 1.89 3.45
N THR A 48 3.15 2.27 4.66
CA THR A 48 2.81 3.55 5.27
C THR A 48 3.37 4.72 4.46
N ILE A 49 4.64 4.63 4.05
CA ILE A 49 5.29 5.66 3.20
C ILE A 49 4.58 5.76 1.85
N MET A 50 4.29 4.63 1.20
CA MET A 50 3.54 4.61 -0.06
C MET A 50 2.18 5.32 0.06
N TYR A 51 1.45 5.07 1.15
CA TYR A 51 0.16 5.70 1.37
C TYR A 51 0.30 7.20 1.64
N LEU A 52 1.12 7.59 2.62
CA LEU A 52 1.20 8.99 3.07
C LEU A 52 1.85 9.91 2.02
N ASP A 53 2.87 9.45 1.33
CA ASP A 53 3.69 10.31 0.47
C ASP A 53 3.24 10.27 -1.00
N ILE A 54 2.51 9.24 -1.42
CA ILE A 54 2.09 9.05 -2.82
C ILE A 54 0.57 9.01 -2.96
N MET A 55 -0.10 8.06 -2.29
CA MET A 55 -1.55 7.85 -2.49
C MET A 55 -2.38 8.98 -1.92
N LYS A 56 -2.10 9.43 -0.70
CA LYS A 56 -2.85 10.48 -0.02
C LYS A 56 -2.82 11.82 -0.78
N PRO A 57 -1.68 12.31 -1.29
CA PRO A 57 -1.68 13.47 -2.19
C PRO A 57 -2.53 13.28 -3.45
N ILE A 58 -2.52 12.08 -4.05
CA ILE A 58 -3.38 11.76 -5.20
C ILE A 58 -4.85 11.85 -4.81
N HIS A 59 -5.25 11.27 -3.67
CA HIS A 59 -6.63 11.28 -3.18
C HIS A 59 -7.10 12.70 -2.84
N LEU A 60 -6.24 13.54 -2.27
CA LEU A 60 -6.55 14.95 -2.01
C LEU A 60 -6.81 15.73 -3.31
N CYS A 61 -6.07 15.45 -4.39
CA CYS A 61 -6.31 16.07 -5.69
C CYS A 61 -7.51 15.47 -6.45
N TYR A 62 -7.76 14.18 -6.26
CA TYR A 62 -8.79 13.40 -6.94
C TYR A 62 -9.53 12.48 -5.95
N PRO A 63 -10.47 13.02 -5.16
CA PRO A 63 -11.15 12.26 -4.10
C PRO A 63 -11.96 11.06 -4.59
N ASP A 64 -12.30 11.02 -5.87
CA ASP A 64 -12.96 9.87 -6.50
C ASP A 64 -12.04 8.64 -6.64
N LEU A 65 -10.72 8.81 -6.48
CA LEU A 65 -9.74 7.71 -6.50
C LEU A 65 -9.51 7.07 -5.13
N GLU A 66 -10.03 7.66 -4.05
CA GLU A 66 -9.92 7.09 -2.71
C GLU A 66 -10.92 5.93 -2.52
N PRO A 67 -10.44 4.71 -2.16
CA PRO A 67 -11.32 3.59 -1.89
C PRO A 67 -12.31 3.89 -0.76
N GLN A 68 -13.57 3.46 -0.90
CA GLN A 68 -14.59 3.71 0.13
C GLN A 68 -14.20 3.19 1.51
N GLY A 69 -13.46 2.08 1.60
CA GLY A 69 -12.97 1.51 2.85
C GLY A 69 -11.82 2.28 3.52
N LEU A 70 -11.33 3.35 2.88
CA LEU A 70 -10.26 4.22 3.40
C LEU A 70 -10.72 5.67 3.61
N LYS A 71 -11.97 5.99 3.27
CA LYS A 71 -12.53 7.33 3.50
C LYS A 71 -12.69 7.54 5.00
N ASN A 72 -11.93 8.48 5.55
CA ASN A 72 -12.10 8.98 6.92
C ASN A 72 -13.16 10.08 6.97
#